data_AF-A0A1F6CED9-F1
#
_entry.id   AF-A0A1F6CED9-F1
#
_cell.length_a   1.000
_cell.length_b   1.000
_cell.length_c   1.000
_cell.angle_alpha   90.00
_cell.angle_beta   90.00
_cell.angle_gamma   90.00
#
_symmetry.space_group_name_H-M   'P 1'
#
loop_
_entity.id
_entity.type
_entity.pdbx_description
1 polymer ?
#
loop_
_entity_poly.entity_id
_entity_poly.type
_entity_poly.pdbx_seq_one_letter_code
_entity_poly.pdbx_strand_id
1 'polypeptide(L)'
;MAEKYRLLTNISQIQMGSPVAITLHCHALVLEVPMGFGDKPSAPGRVRGFMTDGALPVFTHWLKCGPLEYEAVAASNPNILMSTDGALKPMFTGHNLVFKDGTGLWLVADDQDVDLQVTDYGDVRQVWDELPHKVLQHWKAPNFPVRCYLPRTQVADYLRRYAA
;
A
#
# COMPACT_ATOMS: atom_id res chain seq x y z
N MET A 1 2.78 -30.03 -4.15
CA MET A 1 3.59 -28.79 -4.32
C MET A 1 2.67 -27.62 -4.02
N ALA A 2 3.15 -26.63 -3.27
CA ALA A 2 2.30 -25.66 -2.58
C ALA A 2 2.09 -24.36 -3.39
N GLU A 3 0.93 -23.74 -3.23
CA GLU A 3 0.58 -22.44 -3.82
C GLU A 3 1.60 -21.36 -3.40
N LYS A 4 1.93 -20.44 -4.31
CA LYS A 4 2.83 -19.33 -3.99
C LYS A 4 2.01 -18.11 -3.60
N TYR A 5 2.28 -17.59 -2.41
CA TYR A 5 1.64 -16.39 -1.88
C TYR A 5 2.65 -15.26 -1.83
N ARG A 6 2.20 -14.04 -2.07
CA ARG A 6 3.02 -12.84 -1.97
C ARG A 6 2.32 -11.81 -1.12
N LEU A 7 3.01 -11.32 -0.10
CA LEU A 7 2.53 -10.29 0.81
C LEU A 7 3.22 -8.97 0.47
N LEU A 8 2.41 -7.94 0.19
CA LEU A 8 2.85 -6.56 0.05
C LEU A 8 2.41 -5.80 1.31
N THR A 9 3.33 -5.03 1.89
CA THR A 9 3.10 -4.18 3.07
C THR A 9 3.77 -2.82 2.91
N ASN A 10 3.66 -1.95 3.90
CA ASN A 10 3.91 -0.51 3.78
C ASN A 10 2.91 0.15 2.81
N ILE A 11 1.62 -0.08 3.06
CA ILE A 11 0.51 0.52 2.31
C ILE A 11 -0.34 1.31 3.32
N SER A 12 -0.78 2.51 2.96
CA SER A 12 -1.74 3.32 3.73
C SER A 12 -3.15 3.21 3.16
N GLN A 13 -3.23 3.25 1.83
CA GLN A 13 -4.48 3.18 1.10
C GLN A 13 -4.25 2.65 -0.32
N ILE A 14 -5.34 2.17 -0.91
CA ILE A 14 -5.38 1.72 -2.29
C ILE A 14 -6.44 2.50 -3.03
N GLN A 15 -6.08 3.00 -4.20
CA GLN A 15 -6.98 3.67 -5.12
C GLN A 15 -7.26 2.76 -6.31
N MET A 16 -8.54 2.62 -6.65
CA MET A 16 -9.03 1.72 -7.70
C MET A 16 -9.87 2.48 -8.72
N GLY A 17 -9.76 2.07 -9.98
CA GLY A 17 -10.47 2.68 -11.12
C GLY A 17 -9.68 3.81 -11.78
N SER A 18 -9.97 4.06 -13.06
CA SER A 18 -9.41 5.18 -13.83
C SER A 18 -10.55 5.94 -14.53
N PRO A 19 -10.82 7.22 -14.17
CA PRO A 19 -10.19 7.97 -13.06
C PRO A 19 -10.48 7.31 -11.70
N VAL A 20 -9.69 7.65 -10.67
CA VAL A 20 -9.83 7.06 -9.32
C VAL A 20 -11.28 7.14 -8.86
N ALA A 21 -11.91 5.98 -8.74
CA ALA A 21 -13.32 5.87 -8.40
C ALA A 21 -13.52 5.56 -6.91
N ILE A 22 -12.58 4.79 -6.33
CA ILE A 22 -12.68 4.31 -4.95
C ILE A 22 -11.31 4.42 -4.29
N THR A 23 -11.28 4.92 -3.05
CA THR A 23 -10.11 4.86 -2.15
C THR A 23 -10.48 3.98 -0.96
N LEU A 24 -9.64 2.98 -0.67
CA LEU A 24 -9.82 2.05 0.44
C LEU A 24 -8.65 2.15 1.41
N HIS A 25 -8.94 2.19 2.72
CA HIS A 25 -7.94 1.97 3.76
C HIS A 25 -7.50 0.50 3.69
N CYS A 26 -6.23 0.29 3.38
CA CYS A 26 -5.67 -1.04 3.17
C CYS A 26 -4.17 -0.97 3.46
N HIS A 27 -3.71 -1.84 4.35
CA HIS A 27 -2.34 -1.83 4.87
C HIS A 27 -1.49 -3.03 4.44
N ALA A 28 -2.14 -4.05 3.86
CA ALA A 28 -1.46 -5.16 3.22
C ALA A 28 -2.25 -5.69 2.01
N LEU A 29 -1.54 -6.23 1.03
CA LEU A 29 -2.10 -7.05 -0.03
C LEU A 29 -1.53 -8.45 0.00
N VAL A 30 -2.39 -9.45 -0.05
CA VAL A 30 -2.00 -10.85 -0.28
C VAL A 30 -2.39 -11.21 -1.71
N LEU A 31 -1.40 -11.54 -2.52
CA LEU A 31 -1.55 -12.01 -3.88
C LEU A 31 -1.35 -13.52 -3.88
N GLU A 32 -2.32 -14.23 -4.44
CA GLU A 32 -2.32 -15.68 -4.54
C GLU A 32 -2.12 -16.11 -5.98
N VAL A 33 -0.99 -16.79 -6.21
CA VAL A 33 -0.63 -17.33 -7.52
C VAL A 33 -1.13 -18.77 -7.62
N PRO A 34 -2.12 -19.07 -8.46
CA PRO A 34 -2.55 -20.43 -8.68
C PRO A 34 -1.46 -21.17 -9.45
N MET A 35 -0.92 -22.26 -8.88
CA MET A 35 -0.01 -23.15 -9.61
C MET A 35 -0.84 -24.22 -10.31
N GLY A 36 -0.77 -24.23 -11.64
CA GLY A 36 -1.42 -25.22 -12.47
C GLY A 36 -0.69 -26.55 -12.56
N PHE A 37 -1.35 -27.55 -13.15
CA PHE A 37 -0.68 -28.76 -13.61
C PHE A 37 0.03 -28.45 -14.95
N GLY A 38 1.36 -28.39 -14.95
CA GLY A 38 2.15 -27.89 -16.10
C GLY A 38 2.02 -26.36 -16.27
N ASP A 39 2.16 -25.84 -17.50
CA ASP A 39 2.08 -24.40 -17.81
C ASP A 39 0.66 -23.80 -17.74
N LYS A 40 -0.35 -24.55 -17.28
CA LYS A 40 -1.75 -24.15 -17.30
C LYS A 40 -2.36 -24.06 -15.90
N PRO A 41 -2.49 -22.86 -15.33
CA PRO A 41 -3.19 -22.64 -14.05
C PRO A 41 -4.63 -23.15 -14.12
N SER A 42 -5.00 -23.97 -13.13
CA SER A 42 -6.29 -24.64 -13.03
C SER A 42 -7.34 -23.85 -12.25
N ALA A 43 -6.94 -22.76 -11.58
CA ALA A 43 -7.81 -21.90 -10.79
C ALA A 43 -7.47 -20.42 -11.05
N PRO A 44 -8.44 -19.50 -10.88
CA PRO A 44 -8.17 -18.07 -10.89
C PRO A 44 -7.32 -17.68 -9.66
N GLY A 45 -6.39 -16.75 -9.85
CA GLY A 45 -5.69 -16.12 -8.74
C GLY A 45 -6.61 -15.15 -8.00
N ARG A 46 -6.17 -14.69 -6.84
CA ARG A 46 -6.89 -13.66 -6.09
C ARG A 46 -5.95 -12.66 -5.43
N VAL A 47 -6.43 -11.42 -5.31
CA VAL A 47 -5.80 -10.36 -4.55
C VAL A 47 -6.73 -9.99 -3.40
N ARG A 48 -6.21 -10.00 -2.19
CA ARG A 48 -6.96 -9.66 -0.97
C ARG A 48 -6.28 -8.51 -0.27
N GLY A 49 -7.05 -7.46 0.03
CA GLY A 49 -6.58 -6.34 0.84
C GLY A 49 -6.96 -6.49 2.29
N PHE A 50 -6.08 -6.09 3.20
CA PHE A 50 -6.27 -6.20 4.66
C PHE A 50 -6.00 -4.87 5.34
N MET A 51 -6.73 -4.58 6.42
CA MET A 51 -6.37 -3.50 7.35
C MET A 51 -5.38 -3.98 8.41
N THR A 52 -5.16 -3.16 9.43
CA THR A 52 -4.26 -3.38 10.56
C THR A 52 -4.59 -4.60 11.41
N ASP A 53 -5.85 -4.96 11.50
CA ASP A 53 -6.33 -6.09 12.28
C ASP A 53 -6.14 -7.44 11.58
N GLY A 54 -5.95 -7.45 10.26
CA GLY A 54 -5.66 -8.64 9.45
C GLY A 54 -6.76 -9.71 9.46
N ALA A 55 -7.87 -9.50 10.16
CA ALA A 55 -8.86 -10.53 10.46
C ALA A 55 -9.77 -10.85 9.27
N LEU A 56 -10.16 -9.83 8.51
CA LEU A 56 -11.00 -9.96 7.32
C LEU A 56 -10.48 -9.10 6.18
N PRO A 57 -10.56 -9.60 4.93
CA PRO A 57 -10.18 -8.79 3.79
C PRO A 57 -11.19 -7.65 3.59
N VAL A 58 -10.69 -6.42 3.40
CA VAL A 58 -11.52 -5.26 3.02
C VAL A 58 -12.02 -5.36 1.59
N PHE A 59 -11.31 -6.09 0.74
CA PHE A 59 -11.78 -6.47 -0.58
C PHE A 59 -11.12 -7.76 -1.02
N THR A 60 -11.77 -8.45 -1.95
CA THR A 60 -11.20 -9.56 -2.70
C THR A 60 -11.44 -9.31 -4.18
N HIS A 61 -10.36 -9.28 -4.97
CA HIS A 61 -10.43 -9.24 -6.43
C HIS A 61 -10.03 -10.60 -6.98
N TRP A 62 -10.91 -11.18 -7.79
CA TRP A 62 -10.65 -12.44 -8.48
C TRP A 62 -10.05 -12.15 -9.84
N LEU A 63 -8.93 -12.80 -10.13
CA LEU A 63 -8.19 -12.60 -11.37
C LEU A 63 -8.64 -13.61 -12.43
N LYS A 64 -8.36 -13.31 -13.69
CA LYS A 64 -8.58 -14.27 -14.77
C LYS A 64 -7.74 -15.54 -14.54
N CYS A 65 -8.26 -16.69 -14.97
CA CYS A 65 -7.47 -17.93 -14.99
C CYS A 65 -6.19 -17.72 -15.80
N GLY A 66 -5.05 -17.98 -15.18
CA GLY A 66 -3.78 -17.53 -15.71
C GLY A 66 -2.72 -17.48 -14.61
N PRO A 67 -1.43 -17.50 -14.95
CA PRO A 67 -0.42 -17.13 -13.98
C PRO A 67 -0.72 -15.69 -13.56
N LEU A 68 -0.51 -15.40 -12.28
CA LEU A 68 -0.59 -14.03 -11.80
C LEU A 68 0.53 -13.23 -12.45
N GLU A 69 0.18 -12.52 -13.51
CA GLU A 69 1.02 -11.50 -14.12
C GLU A 69 0.62 -10.16 -13.51
N TYR A 70 1.52 -9.60 -12.72
CA TYR A 70 1.39 -8.25 -12.20
C TYR A 70 2.73 -7.53 -12.33
N GLU A 71 2.65 -6.23 -12.59
CA GLU A 71 3.81 -5.35 -12.58
C GLU A 71 3.62 -4.33 -11.45
N ALA A 72 4.57 -4.29 -10.51
CA ALA A 72 4.66 -3.21 -9.53
C ALA A 72 5.64 -2.16 -10.07
N VAL A 73 5.10 -1.07 -10.58
CA VAL A 73 5.89 0.08 -11.02
C VAL A 73 5.94 1.08 -9.88
N ALA A 74 7.14 1.37 -9.37
CA ALA A 74 7.32 2.51 -8.48
C ALA A 74 6.97 3.78 -9.27
N ALA A 75 5.93 4.50 -8.86
CA ALA A 75 5.67 5.80 -9.46
C ALA A 75 6.27 6.88 -8.56
N SER A 76 7.12 7.70 -9.16
CA SER A 76 8.04 8.57 -8.44
C SER A 76 7.52 9.99 -8.24
N ASN A 77 6.22 10.27 -8.44
CA ASN A 77 5.79 11.67 -8.53
C ASN A 77 4.47 11.96 -7.81
N PRO A 78 4.48 12.02 -6.47
CA PRO A 78 3.43 12.72 -5.75
C PRO A 78 3.55 14.21 -6.04
N ASN A 79 2.53 14.78 -6.70
CA ASN A 79 2.40 16.22 -6.89
C ASN A 79 2.21 16.99 -5.56
N ILE A 80 2.15 16.27 -4.43
CA ILE A 80 1.99 16.82 -3.09
C ILE A 80 3.30 16.62 -2.34
N LEU A 81 3.95 17.73 -2.05
CA LEU A 81 5.21 17.79 -1.31
C LEU A 81 4.96 18.35 0.10
N MET A 82 5.74 17.87 1.07
CA MET A 82 5.83 18.41 2.41
C MET A 82 7.20 19.08 2.57
N SER A 83 7.21 20.28 3.16
CA SER A 83 8.45 20.93 3.59
C SER A 83 8.71 20.59 5.05
N THR A 84 9.89 20.05 5.36
CA THR A 84 10.36 19.80 6.72
C THR A 84 11.80 20.30 6.81
N ASP A 85 12.06 21.22 7.73
CA ASP A 85 13.38 21.87 7.91
C ASP A 85 13.97 22.47 6.62
N GLY A 86 13.10 22.96 5.73
CA GLY A 86 13.49 23.57 4.44
C GLY A 86 13.72 22.57 3.30
N ALA A 87 13.70 21.26 3.57
CA ALA A 87 13.75 20.23 2.54
C ALA A 87 12.35 19.90 2.04
N LEU A 88 12.14 19.94 0.72
CA LEU A 88 10.93 19.41 0.08
C LEU A 88 11.08 17.90 -0.05
N LYS A 89 10.18 17.17 0.60
CA LYS A 89 10.02 15.73 0.42
C LYS A 89 8.64 15.45 -0.17
N PRO A 90 8.46 14.37 -0.92
CA PRO A 90 7.13 13.87 -1.21
C PRO A 90 6.27 13.74 0.06
N MET A 91 4.94 13.85 -0.05
CA MET A 91 4.01 13.60 1.06
C MET A 91 3.51 12.15 1.09
N PHE A 92 3.65 11.43 -0.01
CA PHE A 92 3.37 10.01 -0.11
C PHE A 92 4.15 9.42 -1.27
N THR A 93 4.73 8.24 -1.12
CA THR A 93 5.19 7.43 -2.26
C THR A 93 4.07 6.53 -2.71
N GLY A 94 4.12 6.03 -3.95
CA GLY A 94 3.17 5.03 -4.35
C GLY A 94 3.62 4.15 -5.51
N HIS A 95 2.88 3.06 -5.67
CA HIS A 95 3.18 1.99 -6.59
C HIS A 95 1.96 1.69 -7.43
N ASN A 96 2.14 1.68 -8.75
CA ASN A 96 1.12 1.19 -9.66
C ASN A 96 1.25 -0.32 -9.74
N LEU A 97 0.20 -1.02 -9.33
CA LEU A 97 0.06 -2.45 -9.48
C LEU A 97 -0.89 -2.71 -10.64
N VAL A 98 -0.38 -3.19 -11.77
CA VAL A 98 -1.20 -3.47 -12.96
C VAL A 98 -1.29 -4.96 -13.17
N PHE A 99 -2.51 -5.47 -13.25
CA PHE A 99 -2.81 -6.87 -13.55
C PHE A 99 -3.12 -7.04 -15.05
N LYS A 100 -2.86 -8.24 -15.58
CA LYS A 100 -3.13 -8.59 -16.99
C LYS A 100 -4.58 -8.40 -17.43
N ASP A 101 -5.52 -8.46 -16.49
CA ASP A 101 -6.93 -8.24 -16.80
C ASP A 101 -7.28 -6.76 -17.08
N GLY A 102 -6.31 -5.85 -16.92
CA GLY A 102 -6.46 -4.41 -17.08
C GLY A 102 -6.77 -3.68 -15.76
N THR A 103 -6.94 -4.41 -14.67
CA THR A 103 -7.18 -3.82 -13.35
C THR A 103 -5.89 -3.19 -12.83
N GLY A 104 -5.96 -1.90 -12.52
CA GLY A 104 -4.89 -1.16 -11.87
C GLY A 104 -5.25 -0.82 -10.44
N LEU A 105 -4.34 -1.11 -9.51
CA LEU A 105 -4.40 -0.62 -8.13
C LEU A 105 -3.25 0.37 -7.94
N TRP A 106 -3.59 1.58 -7.50
CA TRP A 106 -2.58 2.54 -7.05
C TRP A 106 -2.42 2.39 -5.54
N LEU A 107 -1.25 1.90 -5.13
CA LEU A 107 -0.89 1.68 -3.73
C LEU A 107 -0.18 2.92 -3.23
N VAL A 108 -0.66 3.49 -2.14
CA VAL A 108 0.00 4.62 -1.47
C VAL A 108 0.74 4.08 -0.26
N ALA A 109 1.99 4.46 -0.06
CA ALA A 109 2.79 4.00 1.08
C ALA A 109 2.35 4.66 2.40
N ASP A 110 2.67 4.01 3.51
CA ASP A 110 2.40 4.53 4.86
C ASP A 110 3.65 5.22 5.44
N ASP A 111 4.81 4.62 5.21
CA ASP A 111 6.12 5.22 5.42
C ASP A 111 6.75 5.59 4.07
N GLN A 112 7.13 6.86 3.94
CA GLN A 112 7.76 7.40 2.73
C GLN A 112 9.26 7.15 2.66
N ASP A 113 9.89 6.90 3.81
CA ASP A 113 11.32 6.61 3.87
C ASP A 113 11.59 5.11 3.60
N VAL A 114 10.54 4.30 3.56
CA VAL A 114 10.58 2.87 3.26
C VAL A 114 9.84 2.61 1.96
N ASP A 115 10.40 1.75 1.10
CA ASP A 115 9.73 1.34 -0.13
C ASP A 115 8.60 0.32 0.15
N LEU A 116 7.80 -0.03 -0.86
CA LEU A 116 6.85 -1.13 -0.77
C LEU A 116 7.57 -2.44 -0.41
N GLN A 117 7.21 -3.07 0.71
CA GLN A 117 7.85 -4.33 1.12
C GLN A 117 7.12 -5.52 0.49
N VAL A 118 7.86 -6.36 -0.24
CA VAL A 118 7.36 -7.57 -0.89
C VAL A 118 7.99 -8.80 -0.25
N THR A 119 7.16 -9.74 0.22
CA THR A 119 7.62 -11.03 0.80
C THR A 119 6.91 -12.21 0.13
N ASP A 120 7.65 -13.25 -0.25
CA ASP A 120 7.13 -14.46 -0.90
C ASP A 120 7.04 -15.61 0.11
N TYR A 121 5.93 -16.35 0.08
CA TYR A 121 5.68 -17.52 0.91
C TYR A 121 5.23 -18.72 0.07
N GLY A 122 5.55 -19.92 0.56
CA GLY A 122 5.11 -21.18 -0.04
C GLY A 122 3.85 -21.75 0.62
N ASP A 123 3.39 -21.19 1.75
CA ASP A 123 2.19 -21.64 2.47
C ASP A 123 1.42 -20.41 2.97
N VAL A 124 0.09 -20.45 2.84
CA VAL A 124 -0.81 -19.40 3.32
C VAL A 124 -0.73 -19.23 4.84
N ARG A 125 -0.44 -20.30 5.58
CA ARG A 125 -0.33 -20.25 7.04
C ARG A 125 0.79 -19.29 7.47
N GLN A 126 1.92 -19.33 6.77
CA GLN A 126 3.03 -18.41 7.02
C GLN A 126 2.63 -16.96 6.77
N VAL A 127 1.81 -16.71 5.73
CA VAL A 127 1.26 -15.37 5.48
C VAL A 127 0.41 -14.93 6.66
N TRP A 128 -0.49 -15.78 7.16
CA TRP A 128 -1.38 -15.42 8.27
C TRP A 128 -0.64 -15.20 9.58
N ASP A 129 0.41 -15.98 9.84
CA ASP A 129 1.24 -15.83 11.03
C ASP A 129 2.04 -14.52 11.00
N GLU A 130 2.54 -14.09 9.82
CA GLU A 130 3.34 -12.87 9.70
C GLU A 130 2.53 -11.61 9.40
N LEU A 131 1.34 -11.72 8.82
CA LEU A 131 0.54 -10.59 8.34
C LEU A 131 0.34 -9.51 9.41
N PRO A 132 -0.12 -9.82 10.65
CA PRO A 132 -0.31 -8.80 11.67
C PRO A 132 1.01 -8.08 12.02
N HIS A 133 2.11 -8.83 12.14
CA HIS A 133 3.41 -8.28 12.48
C HIS A 133 3.97 -7.37 11.38
N LYS A 134 3.86 -7.79 10.11
CA LYS A 134 4.32 -7.01 8.96
C LYS A 134 3.49 -5.75 8.74
N VAL A 135 2.18 -5.82 8.98
CA VAL A 135 1.33 -4.64 8.92
C VAL A 135 1.70 -3.66 10.02
N LEU A 136 1.81 -4.11 11.28
CA LEU A 136 2.18 -3.26 12.41
C LEU A 136 3.58 -2.65 12.30
N GLN A 137 4.50 -3.30 11.59
CA GLN A 137 5.85 -2.79 11.38
C GLN A 137 5.87 -1.45 10.62
N HIS A 138 5.00 -1.33 9.60
CA HIS A 138 4.95 -0.15 8.73
C HIS A 138 3.78 0.76 9.02
N TRP A 139 2.74 0.24 9.70
CA TRP A 139 1.61 1.04 10.10
C TRP A 139 2.03 2.08 11.13
N LYS A 140 2.07 3.32 10.68
CA LYS A 140 2.03 4.48 11.52
C LYS A 140 0.57 4.68 11.85
N ALA A 141 0.20 4.38 13.11
CA ALA A 141 -1.05 4.85 13.68
C ALA A 141 -1.26 6.28 13.20
N PRO A 142 -2.46 6.66 12.73
CA PRO A 142 -2.66 7.96 12.12
C PRO A 142 -2.07 8.96 13.08
N ASN A 143 -0.89 9.47 12.70
CA ASN A 143 -0.43 10.73 13.18
C ASN A 143 -1.52 11.61 12.58
N PHE A 144 -2.61 11.82 13.32
CA PHE A 144 -2.91 13.18 13.68
C PHE A 144 -1.62 13.62 14.34
N PRO A 145 -0.73 14.34 13.61
CA PRO A 145 -0.07 15.38 14.34
C PRO A 145 -1.22 16.08 15.07
N VAL A 146 -0.98 16.46 16.32
CA VAL A 146 -1.59 17.67 16.79
C VAL A 146 -1.03 18.78 15.86
N ARG A 147 -1.46 18.79 14.59
CA ARG A 147 -1.36 19.89 13.65
C ARG A 147 -2.39 20.83 14.23
N CYS A 148 -1.97 21.55 15.26
CA CYS A 148 -2.64 22.76 15.65
C CYS A 148 -2.74 23.60 14.38
N TYR A 149 -3.95 23.73 13.84
CA TYR A 149 -4.28 24.75 12.86
C TYR A 149 -4.14 26.08 13.59
N LEU A 150 -2.90 26.57 13.70
CA LEU A 150 -2.66 27.92 14.20
C LEU A 150 -3.17 28.86 13.12
N PRO A 151 -4.08 29.79 13.45
CA PRO A 151 -4.48 30.84 12.52
C PRO A 151 -3.23 31.50 11.93
N ARG A 152 -3.28 31.88 10.64
CA ARG A 152 -2.16 32.51 9.92
C ARG A 152 -1.52 33.67 10.70
N THR A 153 -2.31 34.36 11.53
CA THR A 153 -1.88 35.43 12.43
C THR A 153 -0.93 34.95 13.55
N GLN A 154 -1.19 33.79 14.15
CA GLN A 154 -0.33 33.22 15.20
C GLN A 154 0.99 32.69 14.64
N VAL A 155 1.00 32.12 13.42
CA VAL A 155 2.23 31.71 12.74
C VAL A 155 3.09 32.93 12.38
N ALA A 156 2.48 34.01 11.90
CA ALA A 156 3.18 35.25 11.59
C ALA A 156 3.80 35.91 12.84
N ASP A 157 3.09 35.91 13.97
CA ASP A 157 3.62 36.43 15.24
C ASP A 157 4.73 35.56 15.81
N TYR A 158 4.64 34.24 15.66
CA TYR A 158 5.69 33.32 16.09
C TYR A 158 6.98 33.54 15.29
N LEU A 159 6.90 33.62 13.96
CA LEU A 159 8.06 33.86 13.11
C LEU A 159 8.70 35.24 13.37
N ARG A 160 7.91 36.27 13.68
CA ARG A 160 8.43 37.60 14.04
C ARG A 160 9.17 37.62 15.37
N ARG A 161 8.75 36.79 16.35
CA ARG A 161 9.36 36.73 17.69
C ARG A 161 10.72 36.03 17.72
N TYR A 162 10.99 35.14 16.77
CA TYR A 162 12.20 34.31 16.74
C TYR A 162 13.11 34.59 15.53
N ALA A 163 12.80 35.60 14.71
CA ALA A 163 13.64 36.08 13.62
C ALA A 163 14.43 37.36 13.97
N ALA A 164 14.55 37.68 15.26
CA ALA A 164 15.44 38.70 15.83
C ALA A 164 16.39 38.03 16.82
#